data_AF-A8B9C7-F1
#
_entry.id   AF-A8B9C7-F1
#
_cell.length_a   1.000
_cell.length_b   1.000
_cell.length_c   1.000
_cell.angle_alpha   90.00
_cell.angle_beta   90.00
_cell.angle_gamma   90.00
#
_symmetry.space_group_name_H-M   'P 1'
#
loop_
_entity.id
_entity.type
_entity.pdbx_description
1 polymer ?
#
loop_
_entity_poly.entity_id
_entity_poly.type
_entity_poly.pdbx_seq_one_letter_code
_entity_poly.pdbx_strand_id
1 'polypeptide(L)'
;MRKSGKTHDDIVGTAHLDLEPGVLPASHLYRLLAECFDIIERKHIDAPDLYRAAGNKEELDALYQYYWNYRRLDTNGASDFASLASLAKSAVRRLTEQKEDGLFSDTLLDELQRFFRDCGPEFTATEKSKIHTLLEKHTSRQQLSLIIMIIVHLSLLVKHAPNCTCRSLEICWNPTLLGPYRFLRYNGIISSLITAFM
;
A
#
# COMPACT_ATOMS: atom_id res chain seq x y z
N MET A 1 52.88 -4.39 38.00
CA MET A 1 52.02 -3.21 38.22
C MET A 1 51.35 -2.82 36.91
N ARG A 2 50.03 -2.60 37.01
CA ARG A 2 49.08 -1.95 36.07
C ARG A 2 48.83 -2.56 34.67
N LYS A 3 47.66 -3.23 34.64
CA LYS A 3 46.80 -3.50 33.49
C LYS A 3 46.31 -2.18 32.85
N SER A 4 46.24 -2.16 31.53
CA SER A 4 45.47 -1.22 30.71
C SER A 4 45.21 -1.94 29.39
N GLY A 5 44.03 -2.07 28.82
CA GLY A 5 42.66 -1.73 29.18
C GLY A 5 41.87 -2.27 27.99
N LYS A 6 41.08 -3.33 28.19
CA LYS A 6 40.21 -3.88 27.15
C LYS A 6 39.02 -2.94 26.99
N THR A 7 38.95 -2.20 25.90
CA THR A 7 37.70 -1.63 25.41
C THR A 7 37.07 -2.65 24.47
N HIS A 8 36.04 -3.31 24.99
CA HIS A 8 35.00 -3.94 24.19
C HIS A 8 34.34 -2.88 23.32
N ASP A 9 34.38 -3.03 22.00
CA ASP A 9 33.38 -2.50 21.06
C ASP A 9 33.60 -3.14 19.68
N ASP A 10 33.46 -4.46 19.61
CA ASP A 10 33.43 -5.23 18.36
C ASP A 10 32.14 -6.05 18.28
N ILE A 11 30.97 -5.41 18.40
CA ILE A 11 29.70 -6.02 17.98
C ILE A 11 28.73 -4.95 17.48
N VAL A 12 28.97 -4.42 16.28
CA VAL A 12 27.85 -4.13 15.36
C VAL A 12 28.34 -4.49 13.98
N GLY A 13 28.05 -5.73 13.56
CA GLY A 13 28.06 -6.08 12.16
C GLY A 13 27.00 -5.25 11.45
N THR A 14 27.39 -4.08 10.97
CA THR A 14 26.65 -3.36 9.94
C THR A 14 26.74 -4.24 8.70
N ALA A 15 25.73 -5.09 8.51
CA ALA A 15 25.46 -5.67 7.21
C ALA A 15 25.27 -4.50 6.25
N HIS A 16 26.33 -4.15 5.53
CA HIS A 16 26.26 -3.37 4.31
C HIS A 16 25.43 -4.22 3.35
N LEU A 17 24.12 -4.00 3.37
CA LEU A 17 23.27 -4.40 2.27
C LEU A 17 23.72 -3.51 1.10
N ASP A 18 24.42 -4.13 0.15
CA ASP A 18 24.70 -3.59 -1.18
C ASP A 18 23.36 -3.35 -1.89
N LEU A 19 22.67 -2.28 -1.48
CA LEU A 19 21.48 -1.79 -2.15
C LEU A 19 21.97 -0.96 -3.33
N GLU A 20 21.54 -1.32 -4.53
CA GLU A 20 21.77 -0.47 -5.68
C GLU A 20 21.29 0.95 -5.35
N PRO A 21 22.14 1.98 -5.56
CA PRO A 21 21.77 3.35 -5.26
C PRO A 21 20.48 3.71 -6.01
N GLY A 22 19.43 4.05 -5.26
CA GLY A 22 18.12 4.45 -5.79
C GLY A 22 16.99 3.43 -5.65
N VAL A 23 17.25 2.18 -5.22
CA VAL A 23 16.19 1.17 -5.01
C VAL A 23 15.97 0.88 -3.53
N LEU A 24 14.79 1.27 -3.01
CA LEU A 24 14.43 1.01 -1.61
C LEU A 24 14.23 -0.49 -1.36
N PRO A 25 14.78 -1.05 -0.27
CA PRO A 25 14.41 -2.36 0.23
C PRO A 25 12.90 -2.48 0.42
N ALA A 26 12.35 -3.69 0.27
CA ALA A 26 10.94 -3.95 0.51
C ALA A 26 10.46 -3.45 1.89
N SER A 27 11.24 -3.67 2.95
CA SER A 27 10.92 -3.16 4.30
C SER A 27 10.77 -1.63 4.35
N HIS A 28 11.60 -0.91 3.62
CA HIS A 28 11.53 0.55 3.52
C HIS A 28 10.37 1.01 2.65
N LEU A 29 9.98 0.24 1.63
CA LEU A 29 8.78 0.50 0.82
C LEU A 29 7.49 0.32 1.64
N TYR A 30 7.42 -0.71 2.49
CA TYR A 30 6.29 -0.88 3.42
C TYR A 30 6.17 0.30 4.38
N ARG A 31 7.30 0.74 4.95
CA ARG A 31 7.33 1.90 5.83
C ARG A 31 6.93 3.18 5.09
N LEU A 32 7.44 3.38 3.88
CA LEU A 32 7.10 4.54 3.04
C LEU A 32 5.58 4.57 2.77
N LEU A 33 5.00 3.43 2.40
CA LEU A 33 3.58 3.31 2.15
C LEU A 33 2.75 3.66 3.39
N ALA A 34 3.12 3.14 4.55
CA ALA A 34 2.46 3.43 5.81
C ALA A 34 2.55 4.92 6.18
N GLU A 35 3.71 5.55 6.00
CA GLU A 35 3.88 6.99 6.24
C GLU A 35 3.06 7.84 5.26
N CYS A 36 2.98 7.46 3.97
CA CYS A 36 2.09 8.12 3.02
C CYS A 36 0.63 8.05 3.47
N PHE A 37 0.16 6.87 3.89
CA PHE A 37 -1.23 6.68 4.35
C PHE A 37 -1.51 7.50 5.61
N ASP A 38 -0.64 7.46 6.62
CA ASP A 38 -0.81 8.26 7.85
C ASP A 38 -0.91 9.76 7.56
N ILE A 39 -0.03 10.29 6.69
CA ILE A 39 -0.06 11.71 6.33
C ILE A 39 -1.36 12.05 5.57
N ILE A 40 -1.75 11.24 4.60
CA ILE A 40 -2.98 11.45 3.82
C ILE A 40 -4.20 11.46 4.75
N GLU A 41 -4.33 10.45 5.62
CA GLU A 41 -5.46 10.32 6.55
C GLU A 41 -5.54 11.47 7.55
N ARG A 42 -4.39 11.98 8.02
CA ARG A 42 -4.37 13.01 9.06
C ARG A 42 -4.44 14.43 8.53
N LYS A 43 -3.97 14.68 7.31
CA LYS A 43 -3.77 16.04 6.77
C LYS A 43 -4.52 16.34 5.49
N HIS A 44 -4.83 15.31 4.70
CA HIS A 44 -5.35 15.49 3.34
C HIS A 44 -6.63 14.68 3.07
N ILE A 45 -7.29 14.19 4.13
CA ILE A 45 -8.48 13.37 4.02
C ILE A 45 -9.63 14.10 3.32
N ASP A 46 -9.70 15.43 3.46
CA ASP A 46 -10.72 16.27 2.85
C ASP A 46 -10.36 16.76 1.44
N ALA A 47 -9.21 16.34 0.88
CA ALA A 47 -8.79 16.78 -0.45
C ALA A 47 -9.79 16.30 -1.52
N PRO A 48 -10.36 17.21 -2.35
CA PRO A 48 -11.48 16.87 -3.25
C PRO A 48 -11.10 15.86 -4.33
N ASP A 49 -9.85 15.88 -4.76
CA ASP A 49 -9.32 15.03 -5.83
C ASP A 49 -8.33 13.97 -5.32
N LEU A 50 -8.45 13.56 -4.05
CA LEU A 50 -7.59 12.55 -3.46
C LEU A 50 -7.56 11.29 -4.33
N TYR A 51 -6.35 10.84 -4.69
CA TYR A 51 -6.04 9.75 -5.63
C TYR A 51 -6.48 9.92 -7.10
N ARG A 52 -7.23 10.98 -7.44
CA ARG A 52 -7.62 11.35 -8.81
C ARG A 52 -6.63 12.34 -9.43
N ALA A 53 -6.16 13.30 -8.64
CA ALA A 53 -5.16 14.26 -9.06
C ALA A 53 -3.85 13.56 -9.44
N ALA A 54 -3.26 14.00 -10.55
CA ALA A 54 -1.92 13.56 -10.94
C ALA A 54 -0.89 14.32 -10.10
N GLY A 55 0.01 13.59 -9.44
CA GLY A 55 1.13 14.20 -8.73
C GLY A 55 2.11 14.87 -9.68
N ASN A 56 2.80 15.91 -9.21
CA ASN A 56 3.90 16.51 -9.94
C ASN A 56 5.09 15.54 -9.92
N LYS A 57 5.63 15.22 -11.10
CA LYS A 57 6.76 14.27 -11.23
C LYS A 57 8.01 14.77 -10.49
N GLU A 58 8.34 16.05 -10.58
CA GLU A 58 9.53 16.62 -9.95
C GLU A 58 9.41 16.57 -8.41
N GLU A 59 8.23 16.86 -7.88
CA GLU A 59 7.95 16.73 -6.45
C GLU A 59 7.96 15.27 -5.99
N LEU A 60 7.39 14.36 -6.79
CA LEU A 60 7.42 12.93 -6.51
C LEU A 60 8.86 12.40 -6.42
N ASP A 61 9.70 12.78 -7.39
CA ASP A 61 11.11 12.41 -7.42
C ASP A 61 11.85 13.02 -6.22
N ALA A 62 11.57 14.29 -5.87
CA ALA A 62 12.12 14.95 -4.70
C ALA A 62 11.71 14.26 -3.39
N LEU A 63 10.44 13.87 -3.25
CA LEU A 63 9.94 13.13 -2.08
C LEU A 63 10.60 11.76 -1.96
N TYR A 64 10.74 11.05 -3.08
CA TYR A 64 11.42 9.75 -3.09
C TYR A 64 12.90 9.89 -2.69
N GLN A 65 13.61 10.89 -3.21
CA GLN A 65 15.01 11.18 -2.85
C GLN A 65 15.14 11.62 -1.39
N TYR A 66 14.22 12.45 -0.90
CA TYR A 66 14.19 12.84 0.50
C TYR A 66 14.02 11.60 1.39
N TYR A 67 13.04 10.75 1.12
CA TYR A 67 12.84 9.51 1.86
C TYR A 67 14.05 8.56 1.72
N TRP A 68 14.70 8.54 0.56
CA TRP A 68 15.92 7.78 0.36
C TRP A 68 17.03 8.23 1.33
N ASN A 69 17.24 9.53 1.48
CA ASN A 69 18.31 10.05 2.32
C ASN A 69 17.97 9.98 3.82
N TYR A 70 16.71 10.23 4.19
CA TYR A 70 16.32 10.42 5.60
C TYR A 70 15.49 9.29 6.19
N ARG A 71 15.02 8.34 5.37
CA ARG A 71 14.19 7.18 5.78
C ARG A 71 12.92 7.55 6.55
N ARG A 72 12.41 8.75 6.29
CA ARG A 72 11.17 9.30 6.82
C ARG A 72 10.62 10.34 5.86
N LEU A 73 9.31 10.45 5.77
CA LEU A 73 8.63 11.58 5.15
C LEU A 73 8.57 12.73 6.15
N ASP A 74 8.71 13.96 5.65
CA ASP A 74 8.47 15.13 6.48
C ASP A 74 6.96 15.29 6.68
N THR A 75 6.48 14.89 7.85
CA THR A 75 5.08 15.03 8.22
C THR A 75 4.69 16.48 8.42
N ASN A 76 5.62 17.42 8.61
CA ASN A 76 5.34 18.84 8.86
C ASN A 76 5.44 19.71 7.60
N GLY A 77 6.07 19.20 6.54
CA GLY A 77 6.16 19.88 5.25
C GLY A 77 4.80 20.05 4.59
N ALA A 78 4.67 21.08 3.75
CA ALA A 78 3.53 21.29 2.86
C ALA A 78 3.63 20.34 1.65
N SER A 79 3.81 19.04 1.88
CA SER A 79 3.82 18.06 0.81
C SER A 79 2.46 18.01 0.15
N ASP A 80 2.44 18.12 -1.18
CA ASP A 80 1.21 18.02 -1.95
C ASP A 80 0.61 16.61 -1.84
N PHE A 81 -0.71 16.55 -1.67
CA PHE A 81 -1.43 15.29 -1.48
C PHE A 81 -1.38 14.41 -2.74
N ALA A 82 -1.35 15.00 -3.94
CA ALA A 82 -1.33 14.24 -5.19
C ALA A 82 0.04 13.58 -5.39
N SER A 83 1.12 14.28 -5.02
CA SER A 83 2.48 13.73 -4.99
C SER A 83 2.61 12.60 -3.96
N LEU A 84 2.08 12.75 -2.73
CA LEU A 84 2.04 11.66 -1.72
C LEU A 84 1.22 10.45 -2.17
N ALA A 85 0.03 10.68 -2.75
CA ALA A 85 -0.83 9.65 -3.30
C ALA A 85 -0.14 8.86 -4.43
N SER A 86 0.60 9.56 -5.29
CA SER A 86 1.39 8.96 -6.37
C SER A 86 2.58 8.16 -5.84
N LEU A 87 3.21 8.63 -4.76
CA LEU A 87 4.31 7.94 -4.07
C LEU A 87 3.83 6.63 -3.43
N ALA A 88 2.67 6.64 -2.78
CA ALA A 88 2.04 5.44 -2.23
C ALA A 88 1.78 4.38 -3.33
N LYS A 89 1.16 4.78 -4.44
CA LYS A 89 0.92 3.87 -5.59
C LYS A 89 2.23 3.33 -6.16
N SER A 90 3.27 4.17 -6.26
CA SER A 90 4.59 3.76 -6.74
C SER A 90 5.27 2.76 -5.81
N ALA A 91 5.12 2.92 -4.49
CA ALA A 91 5.64 1.96 -3.51
C ALA A 91 4.96 0.59 -3.67
N VAL A 92 3.64 0.56 -3.86
CA VAL A 92 2.88 -0.68 -4.11
C VAL A 92 3.35 -1.35 -5.40
N ARG A 93 3.51 -0.59 -6.50
CA ARG A 93 4.02 -1.14 -7.77
C ARG A 93 5.37 -1.82 -7.57
N ARG A 94 6.34 -1.12 -6.97
CA ARG A 94 7.68 -1.68 -6.69
C ARG A 94 7.64 -2.93 -5.80
N LEU A 95 6.73 -2.99 -4.82
CA LEU A 95 6.54 -4.18 -3.98
C LEU A 95 5.98 -5.39 -4.75
N THR A 96 5.37 -5.16 -5.92
CA THR A 96 4.68 -6.17 -6.73
C THR A 96 5.34 -6.44 -8.08
N GLU A 97 6.25 -5.58 -8.56
CA GLU A 97 6.90 -5.64 -9.88
C GLU A 97 7.66 -6.95 -10.12
N GLN A 98 8.22 -7.55 -9.07
CA GLN A 98 8.98 -8.81 -9.15
C GLN A 98 8.10 -10.06 -9.05
N LYS A 99 6.77 -9.89 -8.95
CA LYS A 99 5.83 -11.01 -8.82
C LYS A 99 5.14 -11.28 -10.14
N GLU A 100 5.22 -12.53 -10.60
CA GLU A 100 4.57 -13.00 -11.84
C GLU A 100 3.08 -12.64 -11.89
N ASP A 101 2.38 -12.83 -10.76
CA ASP A 101 0.94 -12.58 -10.62
C ASP A 101 0.59 -11.18 -10.07
N GLY A 102 1.58 -10.34 -9.77
CA GLY A 102 1.37 -9.06 -9.08
C GLY A 102 0.85 -9.23 -7.64
N LEU A 103 -0.11 -8.39 -7.24
CA LEU A 103 -0.67 -8.39 -5.87
C LEU A 103 -1.74 -9.47 -5.64
N PHE A 104 -2.45 -9.90 -6.68
CA PHE A 104 -3.50 -10.92 -6.60
C PHE A 104 -3.29 -11.93 -7.72
N SER A 105 -3.26 -13.23 -7.41
CA SER A 105 -3.27 -14.27 -8.45
C SER A 105 -4.63 -14.33 -9.15
N ASP A 106 -4.66 -14.79 -10.40
CA ASP A 106 -5.92 -14.96 -11.14
C ASP A 106 -6.86 -15.93 -10.43
N THR A 107 -6.31 -16.99 -9.82
CA THR A 107 -7.11 -17.93 -9.03
C THR A 107 -7.79 -17.26 -7.85
N LEU A 108 -7.09 -16.39 -7.12
CA LEU A 108 -7.69 -15.62 -6.03
C LEU A 108 -8.77 -14.67 -6.54
N LEU A 109 -8.52 -13.95 -7.63
CA LEU A 109 -9.50 -13.02 -8.21
C LEU A 109 -10.75 -13.75 -8.70
N ASP A 110 -10.61 -14.93 -9.33
CA ASP A 110 -11.73 -15.76 -9.76
C ASP A 110 -12.55 -16.27 -8.57
N GLU A 111 -11.90 -16.73 -7.50
CA GLU A 111 -12.59 -17.17 -6.28
C GLU A 111 -13.33 -16.01 -5.59
N LEU A 112 -12.69 -14.84 -5.47
CA LEU A 112 -13.32 -13.63 -4.91
C LEU A 112 -14.49 -13.14 -5.78
N GLN A 113 -14.34 -13.13 -7.10
CA GLN A 113 -15.40 -12.67 -8.00
C GLN A 113 -16.63 -13.58 -7.96
N ARG A 114 -16.44 -14.89 -7.86
CA ARG A 114 -17.54 -15.84 -7.66
C ARG A 114 -18.22 -15.59 -6.32
N PHE A 115 -17.42 -15.51 -5.25
CA PHE A 115 -17.93 -15.27 -3.92
C PHE A 115 -18.76 -13.98 -3.82
N PHE A 116 -18.23 -12.85 -4.31
CA PHE A 116 -18.93 -11.57 -4.27
C PHE A 116 -20.18 -11.50 -5.12
N ARG A 117 -20.33 -12.35 -6.13
CA ARG A 117 -21.56 -12.43 -6.94
C ARG A 117 -22.74 -12.99 -6.14
N ASP A 118 -22.43 -13.87 -5.19
CA ASP A 118 -23.43 -14.57 -4.38
C ASP A 118 -23.75 -13.79 -3.08
N CYS A 119 -22.93 -12.78 -2.74
CA CYS A 119 -23.13 -11.90 -1.59
C CYS A 119 -24.12 -10.76 -1.89
N GLY A 120 -24.83 -10.33 -0.85
CA GLY A 120 -25.65 -9.12 -0.88
C GLY A 120 -24.81 -7.83 -0.83
N PRO A 121 -25.47 -6.65 -0.80
CA PRO A 121 -24.79 -5.36 -0.68
C PRO A 121 -24.09 -5.16 0.67
N GLU A 122 -24.47 -5.94 1.69
CA GLU A 122 -23.87 -5.94 3.02
C GLU A 122 -23.26 -7.31 3.32
N PHE A 123 -22.08 -7.33 3.94
CA PHE A 123 -21.37 -8.54 4.29
C PHE A 123 -21.62 -8.93 5.75
N THR A 124 -22.13 -10.13 5.95
CA THR A 124 -22.22 -10.78 7.26
C THR A 124 -20.84 -11.09 7.84
N ALA A 125 -20.75 -11.32 9.15
CA ALA A 125 -19.50 -11.70 9.80
C ALA A 125 -18.90 -13.00 9.21
N THR A 126 -19.75 -13.96 8.84
CA THR A 126 -19.32 -15.21 8.19
C THR A 126 -18.72 -14.95 6.81
N GLU A 127 -19.33 -14.08 6.02
CA GLU A 127 -18.81 -13.70 4.70
C GLU A 127 -17.49 -12.94 4.81
N LYS A 128 -17.38 -12.00 5.76
CA LYS A 128 -16.11 -11.32 6.06
C LYS A 128 -15.01 -12.32 6.44
N SER A 129 -15.31 -13.28 7.32
CA SER A 129 -14.37 -14.35 7.68
C SER A 129 -13.96 -15.18 6.47
N LYS A 130 -14.89 -15.46 5.54
CA LYS A 130 -14.59 -16.22 4.33
C LYS A 130 -13.61 -15.47 3.42
N ILE A 131 -13.76 -14.15 3.27
CA ILE A 131 -12.83 -13.30 2.51
C ILE A 131 -11.43 -13.40 3.11
N HIS A 132 -11.30 -13.28 4.43
CA HIS A 132 -10.01 -13.45 5.11
C HIS A 132 -9.38 -14.82 4.82
N THR A 133 -10.15 -15.90 4.92
CA THR A 133 -9.66 -17.25 4.60
C THR A 133 -9.22 -17.38 3.13
N LEU A 134 -9.93 -16.76 2.18
CA LEU A 134 -9.53 -16.74 0.78
C LEU A 134 -8.20 -16.00 0.60
N LEU A 135 -8.05 -14.83 1.21
CA LEU A 135 -6.80 -14.06 1.14
C LEU A 135 -5.64 -14.85 1.76
N GLU A 136 -5.82 -15.44 2.94
CA GLU A 136 -4.79 -16.25 3.62
C GLU A 136 -4.38 -17.49 2.81
N LYS A 137 -5.34 -18.16 2.17
CA LYS A 137 -5.09 -19.35 1.36
C LYS A 137 -4.21 -19.07 0.14
N HIS A 138 -4.37 -17.90 -0.48
CA HIS A 138 -3.78 -17.59 -1.78
C HIS A 138 -2.62 -16.59 -1.71
N THR A 139 -2.27 -16.06 -0.54
CA THR A 139 -1.24 -15.02 -0.42
C THR A 139 -0.20 -15.37 0.63
N SER A 140 1.05 -14.93 0.41
CA SER A 140 2.06 -14.98 1.46
C SER A 140 1.72 -13.99 2.56
N ARG A 141 2.25 -14.18 3.77
CA ARG A 141 2.03 -13.27 4.92
C ARG A 141 2.33 -11.80 4.58
N GLN A 142 3.40 -11.55 3.82
CA GLN A 142 3.79 -10.20 3.41
C GLN A 142 2.76 -9.60 2.44
N GLN A 143 2.32 -10.40 1.46
CA GLN A 143 1.31 -10.00 0.49
C GLN A 143 -0.05 -9.75 1.14
N LEU A 144 -0.47 -10.61 2.06
CA LEU A 144 -1.66 -10.42 2.89
C LEU A 144 -1.58 -9.11 3.67
N SER A 145 -0.45 -8.85 4.31
CA SER A 145 -0.22 -7.61 5.08
C SER A 145 -0.31 -6.37 4.19
N LEU A 146 0.23 -6.44 2.97
CA LEU A 146 0.14 -5.36 1.99
C LEU A 146 -1.31 -5.12 1.55
N ILE A 147 -2.04 -6.19 1.21
CA ILE A 147 -3.46 -6.11 0.82
C ILE A 147 -4.26 -5.48 1.95
N ILE A 148 -4.14 -5.98 3.18
CA ILE A 148 -4.88 -5.45 4.33
C ILE A 148 -4.54 -3.99 4.58
N MET A 149 -3.26 -3.61 4.55
CA MET A 149 -2.83 -2.22 4.73
C MET A 149 -3.49 -1.28 3.71
N ILE A 150 -3.52 -1.68 2.44
CA ILE A 150 -4.16 -0.89 1.37
C ILE A 150 -5.67 -0.85 1.58
N ILE A 151 -6.33 -2.00 1.75
CA ILE A 151 -7.79 -2.05 1.86
C ILE A 151 -8.29 -1.29 3.08
N VAL A 152 -7.64 -1.42 4.24
CA VAL A 152 -8.00 -0.66 5.45
C VAL A 152 -7.89 0.85 5.23
N HIS A 153 -6.80 1.31 4.61
CA HIS A 153 -6.64 2.71 4.25
C HIS A 153 -7.78 3.20 3.34
N LEU A 154 -8.12 2.44 2.30
CA LEU A 154 -9.22 2.79 1.38
C LEU A 154 -10.58 2.78 2.08
N SER A 155 -10.85 1.82 2.97
CA SER A 155 -12.08 1.77 3.78
C SER A 155 -12.19 2.98 4.71
N LEU A 156 -11.09 3.44 5.31
CA LEU A 156 -11.05 4.65 6.13
C LEU A 156 -11.41 5.88 5.29
N LEU A 157 -10.84 5.99 4.08
CA LEU A 157 -11.19 7.09 3.18
C LEU A 157 -12.65 7.08 2.77
N VAL A 158 -13.24 5.93 2.45
CA VAL A 158 -14.69 5.87 2.15
C VAL A 158 -15.54 6.31 3.35
N LYS A 159 -15.10 6.00 4.57
CA LYS A 159 -15.82 6.33 5.80
C LYS A 159 -15.72 7.80 6.18
N HIS A 160 -14.60 8.45 5.88
CA HIS A 160 -14.26 9.76 6.46
C HIS A 160 -14.00 10.86 5.44
N ALA A 161 -13.56 10.53 4.22
CA ALA A 161 -13.31 11.51 3.16
C ALA A 161 -14.61 11.77 2.37
N PRO A 162 -15.17 12.99 2.38
CA PRO A 162 -16.47 13.29 1.79
C PRO A 162 -16.55 13.04 0.28
N ASN A 163 -15.39 13.07 -0.39
CA ASN A 163 -15.28 12.95 -1.84
C ASN A 163 -14.84 11.56 -2.31
N CYS A 164 -14.61 10.61 -1.39
CA CYS A 164 -14.17 9.26 -1.73
C CYS A 164 -15.31 8.25 -1.62
N THR A 165 -15.57 7.55 -2.72
CA THR A 165 -16.48 6.39 -2.78
C THR A 165 -15.70 5.12 -3.13
N CYS A 166 -16.19 3.93 -2.74
CA CYS A 166 -15.59 2.65 -3.13
C CYS A 166 -15.31 2.62 -4.64
N ARG A 167 -16.30 3.04 -5.44
CA ARG A 167 -16.19 3.06 -6.91
C ARG A 167 -15.08 3.97 -7.40
N SER A 168 -14.99 5.19 -6.85
CA SER A 168 -13.96 6.14 -7.28
C SER A 168 -12.55 5.69 -6.89
N LEU A 169 -12.38 5.11 -5.70
CA LEU A 169 -11.09 4.58 -5.26
C LEU A 169 -10.69 3.36 -6.09
N GLU A 170 -11.64 2.46 -6.40
CA GLU A 170 -11.41 1.33 -7.30
C GLU A 170 -10.89 1.78 -8.67
N ILE A 171 -11.49 2.79 -9.29
CA ILE A 171 -11.01 3.34 -10.57
C ILE A 171 -9.55 3.82 -10.43
N CYS A 172 -9.25 4.54 -9.35
CA CYS A 172 -7.93 5.10 -9.11
C CYS A 172 -6.85 4.05 -8.78
N TRP A 173 -7.23 2.91 -8.19
CA TRP A 173 -6.30 1.91 -7.66
C TRP A 173 -6.20 0.63 -8.51
N ASN A 174 -7.21 0.30 -9.30
CA ASN A 174 -7.24 -0.89 -10.15
C ASN A 174 -5.98 -1.07 -11.01
N PRO A 175 -5.47 -0.04 -11.73
CA PRO A 175 -4.25 -0.19 -12.52
C PRO A 175 -3.02 -0.57 -11.70
N THR A 176 -2.99 -0.16 -10.43
CA THR A 176 -1.88 -0.43 -9.50
C THR A 176 -2.03 -1.78 -8.79
N LEU A 177 -3.25 -2.17 -8.42
CA LEU A 177 -3.52 -3.39 -7.64
C LEU A 177 -3.68 -4.63 -8.52
N LEU A 178 -4.36 -4.49 -9.66
CA LEU A 178 -4.65 -5.61 -10.55
C LEU A 178 -3.69 -5.64 -11.75
N GLY A 179 -2.99 -4.54 -12.01
CA GLY A 179 -2.14 -4.41 -13.19
C GLY A 179 -2.92 -4.08 -14.47
N PRO A 180 -2.21 -3.97 -15.61
CA PRO A 180 -2.82 -3.57 -16.88
C PRO A 180 -3.82 -4.64 -17.35
N TYR A 181 -4.97 -4.18 -17.87
CA TYR A 181 -6.04 -4.99 -18.48
C TYR A 181 -6.82 -5.96 -17.56
N ARG A 182 -6.25 -6.47 -16.46
CA ARG A 182 -6.96 -7.36 -15.51
C ARG A 182 -8.16 -6.68 -14.86
N PHE A 183 -8.09 -5.38 -14.63
CA PHE A 183 -9.21 -4.61 -14.08
C PHE A 183 -10.46 -4.59 -14.98
N LEU A 184 -10.35 -4.88 -16.28
CA LEU A 184 -11.50 -5.00 -17.17
C LEU A 184 -12.33 -6.26 -16.86
N ARG A 185 -11.66 -7.34 -16.44
CA ARG A 185 -12.29 -8.62 -16.08
C ARG A 185 -12.78 -8.63 -14.63
N TYR A 186 -11.98 -8.07 -13.73
CA TYR A 186 -12.19 -8.17 -12.28
C TYR A 186 -12.74 -6.88 -11.66
N ASN A 187 -13.47 -6.12 -12.45
CA ASN A 187 -14.13 -4.91 -11.99
C ASN A 187 -15.12 -5.21 -10.85
N GLY A 188 -15.14 -4.37 -9.81
CA GLY A 188 -15.95 -4.54 -8.61
C GLY A 188 -15.21 -5.21 -7.45
N ILE A 189 -14.12 -5.95 -7.68
CA ILE A 189 -13.42 -6.69 -6.61
C ILE A 189 -12.86 -5.74 -5.56
N ILE A 190 -12.20 -4.65 -5.97
CA ILE A 190 -11.61 -3.71 -5.03
C ILE A 190 -12.72 -2.98 -4.25
N SER A 191 -13.79 -2.57 -4.93
CA SER A 191 -14.96 -1.99 -4.26
C SER A 191 -15.56 -2.95 -3.22
N SER A 192 -15.75 -4.23 -3.55
CA SER A 192 -16.29 -5.23 -2.63
C SER A 192 -15.35 -5.51 -1.46
N LEU A 193 -14.03 -5.54 -1.68
CA LEU A 193 -13.04 -5.67 -0.60
C LEU A 193 -13.09 -4.47 0.35
N ILE A 194 -13.20 -3.24 -0.17
CA ILE A 194 -13.35 -2.05 0.66
C ILE A 194 -14.60 -2.15 1.53
N THR A 195 -15.75 -2.49 0.93
CA THR A 195 -17.02 -2.64 1.67
C THR A 195 -16.96 -3.74 2.72
N ALA A 196 -16.31 -4.87 2.42
CA ALA A 196 -16.18 -5.97 3.37
C ALA A 196 -15.34 -5.61 4.60
N PHE A 197 -14.39 -4.68 4.47
CA PHE A 197 -13.48 -4.24 5.54
C PHE A 197 -13.96 -2.99 6.29
N MET A 198 -15.09 -2.39 5.90
CA MET A 198 -15.80 -1.35 6.66
C MET A 198 -16.63 -1.96 7.79
#